data_AF-A0A385Q1C5-F1
#
_entry.id   AF-A0A385Q1C5-F1
#
_cell.length_a   1.000
_cell.length_b   1.000
_cell.length_c   1.000
_cell.angle_alpha   90.00
_cell.angle_beta   90.00
_cell.angle_gamma   90.00
#
_symmetry.space_group_name_H-M   'P 1'
#
loop_
_entity.id
_entity.type
_entity.pdbx_description
1 polymer ?
#
loop_
_entity_poly.entity_id
_entity_poly.type
_entity_poly.pdbx_seq_one_letter_code
_entity_poly.pdbx_strand_id
1 'polypeptide(L)'
;MREYRPIFNLSDKMIKLLTEISEEVGRVGVLFSPKVSEKFYKENMIKRIYFSLAIEDSKISLEQVRDIITGECFDHSDLRIVKNLYDVYDMLFRLNPYSISDLLFVHKILLVGFSTETAEFREDRIESDNSRSFENDMVPARFVPGAMRDVFDWYKTSELHPLIKSIIVYSEIEIIQPFAEGSGLISRIWLDLLLCNWKDTFSFLVVEEEIYKRIHEYKGLMYSFSRRKDINGFVEFILEIILNILRKIKVDEKLLEDKMNNVMKPKAPISNTQKEHSINENVFAKRLVDVLGDEILSTNEIMLRLGMNHKPTFRKNYLNPAIEMGMVEMTVPGKPRSKNQRYRKIS
;
A
#
# COMPACT_ATOMS: atom_id res chain seq x y z
N MET A 1 21.10 -2.51 -26.83
CA MET A 1 19.77 -2.03 -26.43
C MET A 1 19.95 -0.63 -25.85
N ARG A 2 19.09 0.33 -26.19
CA ARG A 2 19.12 1.63 -25.51
C ARG A 2 18.60 1.44 -24.10
N GLU A 3 19.33 1.93 -23.11
CA GLU A 3 18.89 1.94 -21.72
C GLU A 3 17.66 2.86 -21.61
N TYR A 4 16.53 2.32 -21.13
CA TYR A 4 15.32 3.11 -20.93
C TYR A 4 15.54 4.09 -19.76
N ARG A 5 15.17 5.35 -19.97
CA ARG A 5 15.22 6.39 -18.95
C ARG A 5 13.96 7.28 -19.08
N PRO A 6 13.17 7.42 -18.00
CA PRO A 6 12.03 8.33 -18.00
C PRO A 6 12.52 9.79 -18.11
N ILE A 7 11.69 10.64 -18.71
CA ILE A 7 12.00 12.06 -18.87
C ILE A 7 11.69 12.77 -17.54
N PHE A 8 12.71 12.83 -16.68
CA PHE A 8 12.59 13.34 -15.31
C PHE A 8 13.84 14.12 -14.93
N ASN A 9 13.65 15.25 -14.24
CA ASN A 9 14.72 16.04 -13.67
C ASN A 9 14.39 16.39 -12.22
N LEU A 10 15.31 16.10 -11.31
CA LEU A 10 15.14 16.42 -9.91
C LEU A 10 15.19 17.95 -9.70
N SER A 11 14.14 18.52 -9.13
CA SER A 11 14.07 19.96 -8.81
C SER A 11 14.47 20.26 -7.36
N ASP A 12 14.87 21.50 -7.07
CA ASP A 12 15.15 21.95 -5.70
C ASP A 12 13.93 21.80 -4.78
N LYS A 13 12.73 22.00 -5.34
CA LYS A 13 11.48 21.81 -4.61
C LYS A 13 11.27 20.34 -4.25
N MET A 14 11.55 19.39 -5.15
CA MET A 14 11.51 17.96 -4.84
C MET A 14 12.50 17.60 -3.73
N ILE A 15 13.72 18.14 -3.75
CA ILE A 15 14.73 17.88 -2.71
C ILE A 15 14.25 18.39 -1.34
N LYS A 16 13.67 19.59 -1.31
CA LYS A 16 13.07 20.14 -0.09
C LYS A 16 11.93 19.25 0.43
N LEU A 17 10.99 18.87 -0.44
CA LEU A 17 9.88 17.98 -0.09
C LEU A 17 10.36 16.62 0.41
N LEU A 18 11.36 16.01 -0.25
CA LEU A 18 11.95 14.74 0.18
C LEU A 18 12.54 14.80 1.58
N THR A 19 13.21 15.91 1.90
CA THR A 19 13.83 16.13 3.21
C THR A 19 12.74 16.22 4.29
N GLU A 20 11.71 17.05 4.07
CA GLU A 20 10.59 17.21 5.00
C GLU A 20 9.79 15.90 5.16
N ILE A 21 9.53 15.18 4.07
CA ILE A 21 8.83 13.88 4.13
C ILE A 21 9.65 12.86 4.92
N SER A 22 10.97 12.83 4.76
CA SER A 22 11.83 11.89 5.48
C SER A 22 11.80 12.12 6.99
N GLU A 23 11.78 13.39 7.42
CA GLU A 23 11.60 13.77 8.82
C GLU A 23 10.23 13.32 9.35
N GLU A 24 9.17 13.62 8.61
CA GLU A 24 7.80 13.28 9.00
C GLU A 24 7.54 11.77 9.03
N VAL A 25 8.10 11.01 8.08
CA VAL A 25 8.08 9.54 8.11
C VAL A 25 8.76 9.01 9.37
N GLY A 26 9.86 9.63 9.80
CA GLY A 26 10.52 9.31 11.07
C GLY A 26 9.62 9.58 12.27
N ARG A 27 9.02 10.78 12.33
CA ARG A 27 8.08 11.18 13.38
C ARG A 27 6.89 10.23 13.47
N VAL A 28 6.18 10.02 12.36
CA VAL A 28 5.00 9.13 12.29
C VAL A 28 5.38 7.68 12.61
N GLY A 29 6.55 7.22 12.13
CA GLY A 29 7.04 5.87 12.44
C GLY A 29 7.23 5.61 13.94
N VAL A 30 7.58 6.63 14.73
CA VAL A 30 7.66 6.53 16.20
C VAL A 30 6.26 6.51 16.82
N LEU A 31 5.35 7.35 16.35
CA LEU A 31 3.99 7.48 16.91
C LEU A 31 3.15 6.21 16.74
N PHE A 32 3.29 5.52 15.62
CA PHE A 32 2.44 4.38 15.24
C PHE A 32 3.04 3.02 15.62
N SER A 33 4.25 2.97 16.14
CA SER A 33 4.89 1.72 16.59
C SER A 33 4.61 1.46 18.08
N PRO A 34 3.98 0.35 18.53
CA PRO A 34 3.22 -0.72 17.86
C PRO A 34 1.68 -0.59 18.10
N LYS A 35 1.11 0.61 17.94
CA LYS A 35 -0.21 0.97 18.48
C LYS A 35 -1.32 1.19 17.44
N VAL A 36 -1.10 0.84 16.17
CA VAL A 36 -2.15 1.02 15.17
C VAL A 36 -3.23 -0.04 15.38
N SER A 37 -4.44 0.40 15.72
CA SER A 37 -5.56 -0.51 15.93
C SER A 37 -6.01 -1.13 14.60
N GLU A 38 -6.48 -2.38 14.65
CA GLU A 38 -7.08 -3.06 13.49
C GLU A 38 -8.21 -2.22 12.88
N LYS A 39 -9.00 -1.57 13.75
CA LYS A 39 -10.06 -0.63 13.34
C LYS A 39 -9.52 0.55 12.51
N PHE A 40 -8.37 1.12 12.87
CA PHE A 40 -7.78 2.23 12.12
C PHE A 40 -7.30 1.80 10.73
N TYR A 41 -6.63 0.64 10.64
CA TYR A 41 -6.26 0.07 9.34
C TYR A 41 -7.47 -0.20 8.46
N LYS A 42 -8.52 -0.82 9.02
CA LYS A 42 -9.73 -1.15 8.28
C LYS A 42 -10.47 0.11 7.80
N GLU A 43 -10.57 1.15 8.62
CA GLU A 43 -11.18 2.42 8.22
C GLU A 43 -10.36 3.12 7.11
N ASN A 44 -9.04 3.13 7.21
CA ASN A 44 -8.20 3.71 6.15
C ASN A 44 -8.26 2.88 4.85
N MET A 45 -8.42 1.56 4.94
CA MET A 45 -8.64 0.70 3.78
C MET A 45 -9.96 1.01 3.08
N ILE A 46 -11.05 1.17 3.84
CA ILE A 46 -12.36 1.59 3.33
C ILE A 46 -12.24 2.92 2.58
N LYS A 47 -11.60 3.93 3.18
CA LYS A 47 -11.37 5.23 2.54
C LYS A 47 -10.53 5.12 1.28
N ARG A 48 -9.43 4.34 1.32
CA ARG A 48 -8.56 4.10 0.18
C ARG A 48 -9.34 3.57 -1.02
N ILE A 49 -10.11 2.51 -0.81
CA ILE A 49 -10.92 1.88 -1.87
C ILE A 49 -11.96 2.87 -2.40
N TYR A 50 -12.69 3.54 -1.51
CA TYR A 50 -13.69 4.54 -1.89
C TYR A 50 -13.10 5.67 -2.75
N PHE A 51 -12.02 6.32 -2.29
CA PHE A 51 -11.42 7.43 -3.03
C PHE A 51 -10.73 6.98 -4.31
N SER A 52 -10.13 5.79 -4.34
CA SER A 52 -9.55 5.25 -5.57
C SER A 52 -10.61 5.01 -6.66
N LEU A 53 -11.80 4.56 -6.27
CA LEU A 53 -12.96 4.43 -7.17
C LEU A 53 -13.54 5.78 -7.55
N ALA A 54 -13.63 6.72 -6.61
CA ALA A 54 -14.16 8.07 -6.87
C ALA A 54 -13.28 8.86 -7.85
N ILE A 55 -11.96 8.65 -7.87
CA ILE A 55 -11.04 9.22 -8.86
C ILE A 55 -11.39 8.74 -10.29
N GLU A 56 -11.89 7.51 -10.43
CA GLU A 56 -12.40 6.94 -11.70
C GLU A 56 -13.86 7.31 -11.98
N ASP A 57 -14.38 8.36 -11.33
CA ASP A 57 -15.76 8.86 -11.48
C ASP A 57 -16.84 7.79 -11.14
N SER A 58 -16.52 6.81 -10.30
CA SER A 58 -17.46 5.80 -9.81
C SER A 58 -18.56 6.42 -8.93
N LYS A 59 -19.78 5.85 -9.01
CA LYS A 59 -20.96 6.26 -8.24
C LYS A 59 -21.13 5.53 -6.90
N ILE A 60 -20.21 4.63 -6.56
CA ILE A 60 -20.27 3.83 -5.34
C ILE A 60 -20.07 4.75 -4.13
N SER A 61 -20.96 4.68 -3.14
CA SER A 61 -20.89 5.50 -1.93
C SER A 61 -19.92 4.92 -0.88
N LEU A 62 -19.45 5.77 0.03
CA LEU A 62 -18.57 5.34 1.13
C LEU A 62 -19.24 4.30 2.04
N GLU A 63 -20.54 4.45 2.29
CA GLU A 63 -21.32 3.49 3.08
C GLU A 63 -21.40 2.14 2.37
N GLN A 64 -21.65 2.11 1.05
CA GLN A 64 -21.62 0.86 0.28
C GLN A 64 -20.25 0.17 0.36
N VAL A 65 -19.16 0.93 0.29
CA VAL A 65 -17.81 0.37 0.46
C VAL A 65 -17.62 -0.21 1.86
N ARG A 66 -18.08 0.50 2.90
CA ARG A 66 -18.00 0.06 4.29
C ARG A 66 -18.77 -1.24 4.49
N ASP A 67 -20.03 -1.29 4.07
CA ASP A 67 -20.94 -2.43 4.22
C ASP A 67 -20.33 -3.72 3.62
N ILE A 68 -19.79 -3.63 2.40
CA ILE A 68 -19.15 -4.76 1.72
C ILE A 68 -17.92 -5.27 2.50
N ILE A 69 -17.10 -4.36 3.02
CA ILE A 69 -15.86 -4.70 3.75
C ILE A 69 -16.16 -5.18 5.19
N THR A 70 -17.28 -4.79 5.78
CA THR A 70 -17.73 -5.29 7.09
C THR A 70 -18.55 -6.57 7.01
N GLY A 71 -18.96 -6.99 5.81
CA GLY A 71 -19.68 -8.26 5.57
C GLY A 71 -21.19 -8.13 5.52
N GLU A 72 -21.72 -6.91 5.42
CA GLU A 72 -23.14 -6.63 5.18
C GLU A 72 -23.38 -6.68 3.66
N CYS A 73 -23.97 -7.79 3.20
CA CYS A 73 -23.96 -8.19 1.78
C CYS A 73 -24.93 -7.38 0.91
N PHE A 74 -24.48 -6.95 -0.27
CA PHE A 74 -25.35 -6.54 -1.37
C PHE A 74 -24.85 -7.16 -2.68
N ASP A 75 -25.63 -8.08 -3.25
CA ASP A 75 -25.32 -8.78 -4.51
C ASP A 75 -25.73 -7.90 -5.71
N HIS A 76 -24.83 -6.97 -6.06
CA HIS A 76 -24.90 -6.19 -7.30
C HIS A 76 -23.59 -6.35 -8.05
N SER A 77 -23.66 -6.62 -9.36
CA SER A 77 -22.49 -6.82 -10.24
C SER A 77 -21.46 -5.70 -10.09
N ASP A 78 -21.94 -4.45 -10.02
CA ASP A 78 -21.09 -3.25 -10.04
C ASP A 78 -20.33 -3.03 -8.73
N LEU A 79 -20.81 -3.61 -7.62
CA LEU A 79 -20.20 -3.49 -6.31
C LEU A 79 -19.06 -4.51 -6.09
N ARG A 80 -18.95 -5.52 -6.97
CA ARG A 80 -17.91 -6.54 -6.88
C ARG A 80 -16.50 -5.95 -6.93
N ILE A 81 -16.30 -4.84 -7.63
CA ILE A 81 -15.00 -4.15 -7.71
C ILE A 81 -14.47 -3.75 -6.33
N VAL A 82 -15.35 -3.43 -5.38
CA VAL A 82 -14.99 -3.09 -4.00
C VAL A 82 -14.33 -4.28 -3.31
N LYS A 83 -14.95 -5.46 -3.42
CA LYS A 83 -14.42 -6.70 -2.85
C LYS A 83 -13.10 -7.08 -3.53
N ASN A 84 -13.04 -7.01 -4.86
CA ASN A 84 -11.83 -7.33 -5.61
C ASN A 84 -10.66 -6.41 -5.21
N LEU A 85 -10.91 -5.10 -5.04
CA LEU A 85 -9.91 -4.15 -4.54
C LEU A 85 -9.46 -4.48 -3.11
N TYR A 86 -10.41 -4.81 -2.22
CA TYR A 86 -10.09 -5.21 -0.86
C TYR A 86 -9.18 -6.45 -0.81
N ASP A 87 -9.51 -7.47 -1.60
CA ASP A 87 -8.73 -8.71 -1.70
C ASP A 87 -7.32 -8.44 -2.24
N VAL A 88 -7.18 -7.55 -3.23
CA VAL A 88 -5.86 -7.11 -3.75
C VAL A 88 -5.04 -6.42 -2.66
N TYR A 89 -5.63 -5.50 -1.90
CA TYR A 89 -4.91 -4.79 -0.84
C TYR A 89 -4.52 -5.70 0.33
N ASP A 90 -5.34 -6.72 0.66
CA ASP A 90 -5.02 -7.70 1.69
C ASP A 90 -3.76 -8.51 1.32
N MET A 91 -3.63 -8.87 0.04
CA MET A 91 -2.47 -9.60 -0.48
C MET A 91 -1.29 -8.72 -0.92
N LEU A 92 -1.38 -7.39 -0.77
CA LEU A 92 -0.40 -6.43 -1.33
C LEU A 92 1.06 -6.81 -1.04
N PHE A 93 1.37 -7.17 0.21
CA PHE A 93 2.75 -7.50 0.62
C PHE A 93 3.24 -8.88 0.15
N ARG A 94 2.38 -9.68 -0.48
CA ARG A 94 2.77 -10.95 -1.14
C ARG A 94 3.18 -10.72 -2.59
N LEU A 95 2.92 -9.53 -3.15
CA LEU A 95 3.20 -9.19 -4.53
C LEU A 95 4.65 -8.74 -4.70
N ASN A 96 5.23 -9.12 -5.84
CA ASN A 96 6.51 -8.61 -6.31
C ASN A 96 6.27 -7.39 -7.20
N PRO A 97 6.66 -6.18 -6.78
CA PRO A 97 6.45 -4.96 -7.57
C PRO A 97 7.18 -4.93 -8.91
N TYR A 98 8.15 -5.81 -9.11
CA TYR A 98 8.97 -5.89 -10.33
C TYR A 98 8.48 -6.98 -11.30
N SER A 99 7.39 -7.68 -10.96
CA SER A 99 6.86 -8.79 -11.71
C SER A 99 5.73 -8.34 -12.63
N ILE A 100 5.93 -8.51 -13.94
CA ILE A 100 4.83 -8.38 -14.92
C ILE A 100 3.74 -9.41 -14.65
N SER A 101 4.10 -10.62 -14.21
CA SER A 101 3.12 -11.66 -13.89
C SER A 101 2.21 -11.24 -12.74
N ASP A 102 2.76 -10.56 -11.73
CA ASP A 102 1.98 -10.10 -10.57
C ASP A 102 1.10 -8.91 -10.97
N LEU A 103 1.57 -8.07 -11.89
CA LEU A 103 0.76 -6.99 -12.49
C LEU A 103 -0.48 -7.55 -13.22
N LEU A 104 -0.28 -8.55 -14.08
CA LEU A 104 -1.37 -9.23 -14.78
C LEU A 104 -2.29 -9.99 -13.81
N PHE A 105 -1.72 -10.59 -12.75
CA PHE A 105 -2.48 -11.27 -11.72
C PHE A 105 -3.39 -10.32 -10.92
N VAL A 106 -2.88 -9.16 -10.53
CA VAL A 106 -3.68 -8.12 -9.87
C VAL A 106 -4.78 -7.61 -10.80
N HIS A 107 -4.46 -7.33 -12.07
CA HIS A 107 -5.48 -6.95 -13.06
C HIS A 107 -6.59 -7.98 -13.19
N LYS A 108 -6.22 -9.26 -13.26
CA LYS A 108 -7.17 -10.38 -13.26
C LYS A 108 -8.11 -10.32 -12.06
N ILE A 109 -7.57 -10.22 -10.84
CA ILE A 109 -8.38 -10.16 -9.62
C ILE A 109 -9.34 -8.98 -9.65
N LEU A 110 -8.88 -7.80 -10.06
CA LEU A 110 -9.72 -6.60 -10.15
C LEU A 110 -10.94 -6.81 -11.05
N LEU A 111 -10.78 -7.51 -12.17
CA LEU A 111 -11.84 -7.70 -13.16
C LEU A 111 -12.61 -9.03 -13.05
N VAL A 112 -12.31 -9.89 -12.06
CA VAL A 112 -13.10 -11.12 -11.84
C VAL A 112 -14.58 -10.79 -11.68
N GLY A 113 -15.43 -11.41 -12.49
CA GLY A 113 -16.88 -11.22 -12.48
C GLY A 113 -17.40 -10.04 -13.30
N PHE A 114 -16.55 -9.41 -14.10
CA PHE A 114 -16.93 -8.44 -15.15
C PHE A 114 -16.78 -9.08 -16.55
N SER A 115 -17.35 -8.48 -17.60
CA SER A 115 -17.28 -9.03 -18.97
C SER A 115 -15.85 -9.12 -19.54
N THR A 116 -14.95 -8.31 -19.00
CA THR A 116 -13.54 -8.15 -19.39
C THR A 116 -12.66 -9.02 -18.49
N GLU A 117 -12.85 -10.34 -18.47
CA GLU A 117 -12.06 -11.27 -17.62
C GLU A 117 -10.64 -11.56 -18.14
N THR A 118 -10.19 -10.85 -19.18
CA THR A 118 -8.87 -11.08 -19.78
C THR A 118 -7.76 -10.45 -18.94
N ALA A 119 -6.83 -11.28 -18.47
CA ALA A 119 -5.64 -10.86 -17.72
C ALA A 119 -4.49 -10.50 -18.66
N GLU A 120 -4.79 -9.75 -19.73
CA GLU A 120 -3.88 -9.48 -20.83
C GLU A 120 -3.70 -7.98 -21.04
N PHE A 121 -2.56 -7.60 -21.60
CA PHE A 121 -2.36 -6.22 -22.04
C PHE A 121 -3.38 -5.86 -23.13
N ARG A 122 -3.75 -4.58 -23.19
CA ARG A 122 -4.72 -4.12 -24.19
C ARG A 122 -4.24 -4.39 -25.60
N GLU A 123 -5.20 -4.65 -26.48
CA GLU A 123 -5.00 -4.58 -27.93
C GLU A 123 -5.24 -3.15 -28.44
N ASP A 124 -4.71 -2.83 -29.62
CA ASP A 124 -5.04 -1.56 -30.29
C ASP A 124 -6.50 -1.63 -30.75
N ARG A 125 -7.27 -0.55 -30.54
CA ARG A 125 -8.66 -0.48 -30.99
C ARG A 125 -8.69 -0.56 -32.52
N ILE A 126 -9.45 -1.50 -33.07
CA ILE A 126 -9.69 -1.56 -34.52
C ILE A 126 -10.62 -0.39 -34.86
N GLU A 127 -10.08 0.66 -35.48
CA GLU A 127 -10.85 1.83 -35.92
C GLU A 127 -11.88 1.42 -36.99
N SER A 128 -13.11 1.15 -36.58
CA SER A 128 -14.26 1.19 -37.47
C SER A 128 -14.80 2.61 -37.47
N ASP A 129 -14.36 3.41 -38.44
CA ASP A 129 -14.97 4.64 -38.97
C ASP A 129 -13.99 5.82 -39.05
N ASN A 130 -13.92 6.41 -40.24
CA ASN A 130 -13.03 7.50 -40.64
C ASN A 130 -13.44 8.83 -40.01
N SER A 131 -13.45 8.93 -38.68
CA SER A 131 -13.58 10.22 -38.03
C SER A 131 -12.81 10.27 -36.71
N ARG A 132 -11.86 11.22 -36.67
CA ARG A 132 -11.15 11.78 -35.51
C ARG A 132 -9.84 11.08 -35.09
N SER A 133 -8.81 11.45 -35.84
CA SER A 133 -7.42 11.64 -35.44
C SER A 133 -7.22 12.36 -34.08
N PHE A 134 -7.42 11.65 -32.96
CA PHE A 134 -7.11 12.15 -31.61
C PHE A 134 -6.48 11.12 -30.65
N GLU A 135 -6.25 9.86 -31.05
CA GLU A 135 -5.59 8.82 -30.22
C GLU A 135 -4.09 8.59 -30.58
N ASN A 136 -3.43 9.52 -31.28
CA ASN A 136 -2.07 9.33 -31.81
C ASN A 136 -0.92 9.41 -30.77
N ASP A 137 -1.23 9.70 -29.50
CA ASP A 137 -0.23 9.91 -28.43
C ASP A 137 -0.06 8.69 -27.49
N MET A 138 -0.89 7.65 -27.63
CA MET A 138 -0.78 6.43 -26.80
C MET A 138 0.34 5.51 -27.29
N VAL A 139 0.95 4.77 -26.35
CA VAL A 139 1.92 3.71 -26.69
C VAL A 139 1.19 2.62 -27.49
N PRO A 140 1.63 2.24 -28.70
CA PRO A 140 0.99 1.14 -29.43
C PRO A 140 0.98 -0.16 -28.63
N ALA A 141 -0.11 -0.93 -28.65
CA ALA A 141 -0.33 -2.13 -27.84
C ALA A 141 0.83 -3.13 -27.93
N ARG A 142 1.37 -3.34 -29.13
CA ARG A 142 2.52 -4.23 -29.37
C ARG A 142 3.80 -3.87 -28.57
N PHE A 143 3.93 -2.62 -28.12
CA PHE A 143 5.06 -2.14 -27.32
C PHE A 143 4.80 -2.11 -25.82
N VAL A 144 3.53 -2.21 -25.38
CA VAL A 144 3.14 -2.16 -23.97
C VAL A 144 3.89 -3.19 -23.10
N PRO A 145 4.01 -4.48 -23.49
CA PRO A 145 4.71 -5.46 -22.65
C PRO A 145 6.20 -5.13 -22.47
N GLY A 146 6.84 -4.60 -23.51
CA GLY A 146 8.23 -4.17 -23.48
C GLY A 146 8.42 -2.92 -22.62
N ALA A 147 7.57 -1.90 -22.83
CA ALA A 147 7.60 -0.66 -22.06
C ALA A 147 7.41 -0.91 -20.55
N MET A 148 6.45 -1.76 -20.16
CA MET A 148 6.25 -2.11 -18.75
C MET A 148 7.46 -2.84 -18.15
N ARG A 149 8.11 -3.72 -18.92
CA ARG A 149 9.32 -4.41 -18.48
C ARG A 149 10.47 -3.41 -18.29
N ASP A 150 10.66 -2.51 -19.25
CA ASP A 150 11.69 -1.47 -19.19
C ASP A 150 11.51 -0.54 -17.98
N VAL A 151 10.26 -0.16 -17.66
CA VAL A 151 9.93 0.65 -16.46
C VAL A 151 10.32 -0.09 -15.17
N PHE A 152 9.99 -1.37 -15.05
CA PHE A 152 10.33 -2.15 -13.85
C PHE A 152 11.83 -2.46 -13.76
N ASP A 153 12.51 -2.69 -14.88
CA ASP A 153 13.96 -2.86 -14.95
C ASP A 153 14.70 -1.57 -14.56
N TRP A 154 14.19 -0.42 -15.01
CA TRP A 154 14.69 0.90 -14.59
C TRP A 154 14.51 1.12 -13.09
N TYR A 155 13.36 0.78 -12.50
CA TYR A 155 13.15 0.98 -11.06
C TYR A 155 14.20 0.22 -10.20
N LYS A 156 14.55 -1.01 -10.63
CA LYS A 156 15.53 -1.86 -9.95
C LYS A 156 16.95 -1.28 -9.98
N THR A 157 17.32 -0.63 -11.07
CA THR A 157 18.69 -0.12 -11.33
C THR A 157 18.86 1.35 -10.94
N SER A 158 17.76 2.11 -10.88
CA SER A 158 17.78 3.54 -10.56
C SER A 158 18.20 3.81 -9.12
N GLU A 159 19.18 4.70 -8.97
CA GLU A 159 19.70 5.21 -7.70
C GLU A 159 18.80 6.32 -7.09
N LEU A 160 17.74 6.73 -7.81
CA LEU A 160 16.79 7.71 -7.27
C LEU A 160 16.15 7.20 -5.98
N HIS A 161 15.86 8.15 -5.09
CA HIS A 161 15.21 7.86 -3.82
C HIS A 161 13.90 7.08 -4.05
N PRO A 162 13.61 5.99 -3.30
CA PRO A 162 12.44 5.14 -3.51
C PRO A 162 11.13 5.90 -3.68
N LEU A 163 10.88 6.93 -2.86
CA LEU A 163 9.70 7.79 -2.99
C LEU A 163 9.55 8.41 -4.40
N ILE A 164 10.64 8.96 -4.97
CA ILE A 164 10.62 9.57 -6.30
C ILE A 164 10.35 8.52 -7.36
N LYS A 165 11.15 7.44 -7.37
CA LYS A 165 11.01 6.42 -8.41
C LYS A 165 9.67 5.66 -8.33
N SER A 166 9.05 5.56 -7.14
CA SER A 166 7.69 5.01 -7.01
C SER A 166 6.65 5.91 -7.69
N ILE A 167 6.75 7.23 -7.52
CA ILE A 167 5.86 8.19 -8.18
C ILE A 167 6.11 8.21 -9.70
N ILE A 168 7.36 8.03 -10.13
CA ILE A 168 7.68 7.91 -11.56
C ILE A 168 7.04 6.65 -12.16
N VAL A 169 7.18 5.47 -11.52
CA VAL A 169 6.52 4.25 -12.00
C VAL A 169 5.00 4.42 -12.05
N TYR A 170 4.43 5.06 -11.04
CA TYR A 170 3.01 5.43 -11.04
C TYR A 170 2.63 6.26 -12.27
N SER A 171 3.38 7.32 -12.58
CA SER A 171 3.14 8.11 -13.80
C SER A 171 3.38 7.34 -15.10
N GLU A 172 4.37 6.45 -15.15
CA GLU A 172 4.65 5.65 -16.36
C GLU A 172 3.53 4.64 -16.65
N ILE A 173 2.95 4.01 -15.63
CA ILE A 173 1.78 3.14 -15.80
C ILE A 173 0.60 3.94 -16.38
N GLU A 174 0.40 5.16 -15.91
CA GLU A 174 -0.64 6.08 -16.40
C GLU A 174 -0.39 6.55 -17.84
N ILE A 175 0.87 6.70 -18.27
CA ILE A 175 1.23 7.05 -19.65
C ILE A 175 1.06 5.83 -20.58
N ILE A 176 1.52 4.66 -20.14
CA ILE A 176 1.49 3.43 -20.94
C ILE A 176 0.04 2.93 -21.10
N GLN A 177 -0.75 3.06 -20.02
CA GLN A 177 -2.10 2.50 -19.87
C GLN A 177 -2.14 1.04 -20.33
N PRO A 178 -1.51 0.12 -19.57
CA PRO A 178 -1.27 -1.24 -20.06
C PRO A 178 -2.54 -2.06 -20.32
N PHE A 179 -3.66 -1.69 -19.71
CA PHE A 179 -4.92 -2.44 -19.77
C PHE A 179 -6.04 -1.59 -20.38
N ALA A 180 -7.03 -2.27 -20.98
CA ALA A 180 -8.19 -1.62 -21.58
C ALA A 180 -9.04 -0.88 -20.54
N GLU A 181 -9.12 -1.46 -19.33
CA GLU A 181 -9.84 -0.93 -18.17
C GLU A 181 -9.01 -1.17 -16.90
N GLY A 182 -9.17 -0.31 -15.90
CA GLY A 182 -8.55 -0.48 -14.59
C GLY A 182 -7.08 -0.05 -14.48
N SER A 183 -6.47 0.51 -15.53
CA SER A 183 -5.09 1.00 -15.51
C SER A 183 -4.85 2.03 -14.39
N GLY A 184 -5.82 2.92 -14.14
CA GLY A 184 -5.73 3.91 -13.06
C GLY A 184 -5.81 3.31 -11.65
N LEU A 185 -6.62 2.27 -11.45
CA LEU A 185 -6.64 1.55 -10.17
C LEU A 185 -5.30 0.85 -9.93
N ILE A 186 -4.76 0.20 -10.96
CA ILE A 186 -3.49 -0.52 -10.91
C ILE A 186 -2.32 0.41 -10.63
N SER A 187 -2.28 1.57 -11.26
CA SER A 187 -1.21 2.55 -11.07
C SER A 187 -1.14 3.00 -9.60
N ARG A 188 -2.29 3.22 -8.94
CA ARG A 188 -2.39 3.58 -7.52
C ARG A 188 -2.03 2.41 -6.60
N ILE A 189 -2.48 1.20 -6.90
CA ILE A 189 -2.08 -0.02 -6.18
C ILE A 189 -0.55 -0.22 -6.25
N TRP A 190 0.05 0.02 -7.42
CA TRP A 190 1.51 -0.09 -7.59
C TRP A 190 2.27 1.00 -6.83
N LEU A 191 1.74 2.22 -6.79
CA LEU A 191 2.29 3.28 -5.95
C LEU A 191 2.33 2.83 -4.48
N ASP A 192 1.21 2.34 -3.95
CA ASP A 192 1.13 1.85 -2.58
C ASP A 192 2.08 0.69 -2.30
N LEU A 193 2.13 -0.30 -3.19
CA LEU A 193 3.04 -1.44 -3.09
C LEU A 193 4.49 -0.99 -2.98
N LEU A 194 4.92 -0.10 -3.88
CA LEU A 194 6.29 0.39 -3.93
C LEU A 194 6.64 1.26 -2.71
N LEU A 195 5.71 2.09 -2.23
CA LEU A 195 5.91 2.91 -1.03
C LEU A 195 5.95 2.06 0.25
N CYS A 196 5.07 1.06 0.37
CA CYS A 196 5.08 0.12 1.49
C CYS A 196 6.38 -0.69 1.55
N ASN A 197 6.94 -1.07 0.39
CA ASN A 197 8.24 -1.75 0.33
C ASN A 197 9.41 -0.85 0.77
N TRP A 198 9.26 0.47 0.68
CA TRP A 198 10.24 1.39 1.23
C TRP A 198 10.06 1.57 2.75
N LYS A 199 8.82 1.86 3.21
CA LYS A 199 8.50 2.08 4.63
C LYS A 199 7.07 1.63 4.95
N ASP A 200 6.93 0.79 5.98
CA ASP A 200 5.64 0.29 6.48
C ASP A 200 4.63 1.40 6.86
N THR A 201 5.12 2.60 7.22
CA THR A 201 4.28 3.78 7.53
C THR A 201 3.30 4.10 6.40
N PHE A 202 3.63 3.78 5.15
CA PHE A 202 2.75 4.03 3.99
C PHE A 202 1.55 3.10 3.93
N SER A 203 1.55 1.97 4.65
CA SER A 203 0.45 0.98 4.64
C SER A 203 -0.90 1.55 5.06
N PHE A 204 -0.91 2.59 5.88
CA PHE A 204 -2.13 3.24 6.38
C PHE A 204 -2.33 4.67 5.84
N LEU A 205 -1.47 5.18 4.96
CA LEU A 205 -1.63 6.52 4.38
C LEU A 205 -2.60 6.46 3.20
N VAL A 206 -3.70 7.20 3.27
CA VAL A 206 -4.70 7.26 2.20
C VAL A 206 -4.38 8.41 1.26
N VAL A 207 -3.52 8.16 0.27
CA VAL A 207 -3.07 9.18 -0.70
C VAL A 207 -4.22 9.63 -1.60
N GLU A 208 -5.10 8.70 -1.95
CA GLU A 208 -6.25 8.88 -2.83
C GLU A 208 -7.25 9.90 -2.29
N GLU A 209 -7.41 10.00 -0.96
CA GLU A 209 -8.29 10.99 -0.34
C GLU A 209 -7.84 12.41 -0.67
N GLU A 210 -6.55 12.68 -0.55
CA GLU A 210 -6.00 14.02 -0.81
C GLU A 210 -5.86 14.32 -2.30
N ILE A 211 -5.62 13.29 -3.14
CA ILE A 211 -5.73 13.41 -4.60
C ILE A 211 -7.16 13.82 -4.97
N TYR A 212 -8.17 13.13 -4.43
CA TYR A 212 -9.57 13.40 -4.74
C TYR A 212 -10.01 14.80 -4.30
N LYS A 213 -9.53 15.29 -3.14
CA LYS A 213 -9.75 16.70 -2.71
C LYS A 213 -9.19 17.73 -3.70
N ARG A 214 -8.14 17.38 -4.45
CA ARG A 214 -7.48 18.21 -5.48
C ARG A 214 -7.70 17.64 -6.90
N ILE A 215 -8.83 16.98 -7.15
CA ILE A 215 -9.06 16.20 -8.39
C ILE A 215 -8.88 17.00 -9.68
N HIS A 216 -9.27 18.28 -9.71
CA HIS A 216 -9.12 19.13 -10.89
C HIS A 216 -7.65 19.42 -11.21
N GLU A 217 -6.84 19.67 -10.20
CA GLU A 217 -5.40 19.87 -10.35
C GLU A 217 -4.72 18.57 -10.77
N TYR A 218 -5.08 17.45 -10.13
CA TYR A 218 -4.63 16.12 -10.51
C TYR A 218 -4.94 15.81 -11.98
N LYS A 219 -6.20 15.90 -12.42
CA LYS A 219 -6.61 15.65 -13.81
C LYS A 219 -5.92 16.60 -14.80
N GLY A 220 -5.67 17.86 -14.40
CA GLY A 220 -4.88 18.82 -15.19
C GLY A 220 -3.42 18.41 -15.37
N LEU A 221 -2.77 17.94 -14.31
CA LEU A 221 -1.39 17.42 -14.36
C LEU A 221 -1.31 16.16 -15.22
N MET A 222 -2.25 15.22 -15.04
CA MET A 222 -2.40 14.01 -15.87
C MET A 222 -2.45 14.38 -17.36
N TYR A 223 -3.32 15.31 -17.73
CA TYR A 223 -3.43 15.78 -19.11
C TYR A 223 -2.12 16.36 -19.65
N SER A 224 -1.39 17.12 -18.82
CA SER A 224 -0.15 17.77 -19.22
C SER A 224 1.01 16.79 -19.46
N PHE A 225 1.23 15.82 -18.56
CA PHE A 225 2.35 14.91 -18.69
C PHE A 225 2.09 13.83 -19.74
N SER A 226 0.83 13.42 -19.97
CA SER A 226 0.52 12.48 -21.06
C SER A 226 0.91 13.03 -22.43
N ARG A 227 0.87 14.36 -22.62
CA ARG A 227 1.25 15.01 -23.90
C ARG A 227 2.73 15.35 -24.01
N ARG A 228 3.34 15.85 -22.94
CA ARG A 228 4.71 16.38 -22.96
C ARG A 228 5.75 15.40 -22.42
N LYS A 229 5.30 14.31 -21.79
CA LYS A 229 6.13 13.35 -21.02
C LYS A 229 6.96 13.98 -19.90
N ASP A 230 6.67 15.23 -19.53
CA ASP A 230 7.29 15.91 -18.40
C ASP A 230 6.47 15.63 -17.15
N ILE A 231 7.00 14.76 -16.29
CA ILE A 231 6.35 14.30 -15.07
C ILE A 231 6.77 15.12 -13.83
N ASN A 232 7.61 16.14 -13.97
CA ASN A 232 8.19 16.84 -12.81
C ASN A 232 7.12 17.51 -11.95
N GLY A 233 6.19 18.24 -12.57
CA GLY A 233 5.08 18.88 -11.84
C GLY A 233 4.16 17.88 -11.14
N PHE A 234 3.97 16.70 -11.74
CA PHE A 234 3.21 15.62 -11.14
C PHE A 234 3.92 15.00 -9.93
N VAL A 235 5.23 14.77 -10.04
CA VAL A 235 6.04 14.27 -8.93
C VAL A 235 6.00 15.24 -7.75
N GLU A 236 6.15 16.55 -7.99
CA GLU A 236 6.02 17.56 -6.95
C GLU A 236 4.65 17.54 -6.28
N PHE A 237 3.58 17.44 -7.06
CA PHE A 237 2.21 17.39 -6.55
C PHE A 237 1.97 16.18 -5.62
N ILE A 238 2.42 14.99 -6.01
CA ILE A 238 2.25 13.79 -5.18
C ILE A 238 3.11 13.87 -3.91
N LEU A 239 4.33 14.41 -3.99
CA LEU A 239 5.17 14.66 -2.82
C LEU A 239 4.50 15.64 -1.83
N GLU A 240 3.92 16.73 -2.32
CA GLU A 240 3.17 17.68 -1.50
C GLU A 240 1.98 17.01 -0.80
N ILE A 241 1.24 16.17 -1.52
CA ILE A 241 0.13 15.38 -0.95
C ILE A 241 0.64 14.50 0.19
N ILE A 242 1.69 13.72 -0.05
CA ILE A 242 2.25 12.81 0.95
C ILE A 242 2.70 13.58 2.19
N LEU A 243 3.40 14.70 2.00
CA LEU A 243 3.84 15.55 3.10
C LEU A 243 2.66 16.10 3.91
N ASN A 244 1.61 16.56 3.23
CA ASN A 244 0.41 17.08 3.88
C ASN A 244 -0.30 16.01 4.71
N ILE A 245 -0.41 14.78 4.21
CA ILE A 245 -0.98 13.65 4.95
C ILE A 245 -0.15 13.39 6.20
N LEU A 246 1.17 13.26 6.06
CA LEU A 246 2.05 12.97 7.18
C LEU A 246 1.98 14.04 8.28
N ARG A 247 1.93 15.33 7.91
CA ARG A 247 1.77 16.45 8.85
C ARG A 247 0.40 16.46 9.55
N LYS A 248 -0.67 16.08 8.86
CA LYS A 248 -2.02 15.99 9.43
C LYS A 248 -2.11 14.89 10.48
N ILE A 249 -1.28 13.86 10.39
CA ILE A 249 -1.17 12.81 11.41
C ILE A 249 -0.52 13.40 12.66
N LYS A 250 -1.35 13.95 13.54
CA LYS A 250 -0.98 14.39 14.88
C LYS A 250 -1.15 13.27 15.89
N VAL A 251 -0.28 13.28 16.90
CA VAL A 251 -0.44 12.46 18.10
C VAL A 251 -1.79 12.81 18.70
N ASP A 252 -2.65 11.82 18.92
CA ASP A 252 -3.78 12.00 19.83
C ASP A 252 -3.19 12.16 21.25
N GLU A 253 -2.80 13.38 21.62
CA GLU A 253 -2.30 13.71 22.97
C GLU A 253 -3.34 13.38 24.05
N LYS A 254 -4.62 13.31 23.68
CA LYS A 254 -5.69 12.83 24.57
C LYS A 254 -5.51 11.40 25.08
N LEU A 255 -4.78 10.53 24.37
CA LEU A 255 -4.54 9.16 24.82
C LEU A 255 -3.35 9.04 25.80
N LEU A 256 -2.58 10.10 26.00
CA LEU A 256 -1.46 10.13 26.95
C LEU A 256 -1.87 10.72 28.31
N GLU A 257 -2.78 11.69 28.35
CA GLU A 257 -3.25 12.31 29.60
C GLU A 257 -4.05 11.34 30.50
N ASP A 258 -4.83 10.44 29.90
CA ASP A 258 -5.60 9.42 30.64
C ASP A 258 -4.71 8.40 31.38
N LYS A 259 -3.44 8.29 30.99
CA LYS A 259 -2.45 7.42 31.66
C LYS A 259 -1.69 8.12 32.78
N MET A 260 -1.51 9.43 32.73
CA MET A 260 -0.84 10.17 33.80
C MET A 260 -1.77 10.45 34.99
N ASN A 261 -3.06 10.70 34.74
CA ASN A 261 -4.03 10.98 35.80
C ASN A 261 -4.46 9.74 36.61
N ASN A 262 -4.20 8.53 36.10
CA ASN A 262 -4.51 7.26 36.79
C ASN A 262 -3.37 6.71 37.67
N VAL A 263 -2.22 7.38 37.74
CA VAL A 263 -1.03 6.88 38.49
C VAL A 263 -0.87 7.52 39.89
N MET A 264 -1.61 8.58 40.23
CA MET A 264 -1.45 9.31 41.51
C MET A 264 -2.61 9.16 42.51
N LYS A 265 -3.16 7.96 42.68
CA LYS A 265 -3.91 7.63 43.91
C LYS A 265 -3.39 6.33 44.52
N PRO A 266 -2.89 6.33 45.78
CA PRO A 266 -2.37 5.14 46.42
C PRO A 266 -3.49 4.14 46.69
N LYS A 267 -3.33 2.90 46.20
CA LYS A 267 -4.25 1.77 46.42
C LYS A 267 -4.04 1.19 47.83
N ALA A 268 -5.13 1.09 48.60
CA ALA A 268 -5.26 0.11 49.68
C ALA A 268 -5.61 -1.28 49.10
N PRO A 269 -5.32 -2.40 49.79
CA PRO A 269 -5.28 -3.72 49.16
C PRO A 269 -6.56 -4.55 49.35
N ILE A 270 -6.76 -5.51 48.41
CA ILE A 270 -7.67 -6.69 48.42
C ILE A 270 -9.12 -6.34 47.99
N SER A 271 -9.83 -7.02 47.08
CA SER A 271 -9.92 -8.45 46.69
C SER A 271 -10.44 -8.64 45.25
N ASN A 272 -10.04 -9.76 44.65
CA ASN A 272 -10.72 -10.59 43.64
C ASN A 272 -11.89 -10.00 42.83
N THR A 273 -11.68 -9.79 41.54
CA THR A 273 -12.66 -10.13 40.49
C THR A 273 -11.97 -10.19 39.12
N GLN A 274 -12.12 -11.35 38.48
CA GLN A 274 -12.15 -11.64 37.04
C GLN A 274 -11.42 -10.66 36.09
N LYS A 275 -10.24 -11.10 35.60
CA LYS A 275 -9.59 -10.51 34.43
C LYS A 275 -10.31 -10.96 33.16
N GLU A 276 -11.22 -10.15 32.65
CA GLU A 276 -11.54 -10.14 31.23
C GLU A 276 -10.30 -9.62 30.48
N HIS A 277 -9.57 -10.52 29.82
CA HIS A 277 -8.51 -10.17 28.89
C HIS A 277 -9.19 -9.72 27.58
N SER A 278 -9.33 -8.42 27.38
CA SER A 278 -9.53 -7.87 26.04
C SER A 278 -8.24 -8.04 25.26
N ILE A 279 -8.17 -9.11 24.47
CA ILE A 279 -7.06 -9.39 23.54
C ILE A 279 -7.07 -8.27 22.49
N ASN A 280 -6.10 -7.37 22.61
CA ASN A 280 -5.89 -6.28 21.65
C ASN A 280 -5.12 -6.88 20.46
N GLU A 281 -5.82 -7.14 19.36
CA GLU A 281 -5.32 -7.93 18.24
C GLU A 281 -4.31 -7.15 17.38
N ASN A 282 -3.03 -7.56 17.39
CA ASN A 282 -2.00 -6.98 16.52
C ASN A 282 -1.94 -7.74 15.19
N VAL A 283 -2.29 -7.05 14.09
CA VAL A 283 -2.34 -7.59 12.72
C VAL A 283 -1.01 -8.16 12.26
N PHE A 284 0.12 -7.53 12.61
CA PHE A 284 1.44 -8.03 12.25
C PHE A 284 1.77 -9.34 12.99
N ALA A 285 1.32 -9.49 14.24
CA ALA A 285 1.44 -10.74 14.98
C ALA A 285 0.57 -11.85 14.37
N LYS A 286 -0.70 -11.57 14.03
CA LYS A 286 -1.58 -12.51 13.32
C LYS A 286 -0.97 -12.94 11.99
N ARG A 287 -0.50 -11.98 11.18
CA ARG A 287 0.12 -12.27 9.88
C ARG A 287 1.37 -13.13 10.00
N LEU A 288 2.17 -12.93 11.03
CA LEU A 288 3.30 -13.81 11.34
C LEU A 288 2.83 -15.22 11.66
N VAL A 289 1.79 -15.36 12.49
CA VAL A 289 1.20 -16.67 12.86
C VAL A 289 0.64 -17.40 11.63
N ASP A 290 -0.05 -16.68 10.74
CA ASP A 290 -0.60 -17.25 9.50
C ASP A 290 0.51 -17.78 8.59
N VAL A 291 1.60 -17.04 8.47
CA VAL A 291 2.78 -17.42 7.68
C VAL A 291 3.57 -18.56 8.33
N LEU A 292 3.59 -18.61 9.66
CA LEU A 292 4.24 -19.66 10.44
C LEU A 292 3.49 -20.99 10.29
N GLY A 293 2.17 -20.96 10.25
CA GLY A 293 1.33 -22.16 10.22
C GLY A 293 1.61 -23.07 11.41
N ASP A 294 1.66 -24.38 11.16
CA ASP A 294 2.02 -25.40 12.14
C ASP A 294 3.52 -25.78 12.11
N GLU A 295 4.33 -25.01 11.38
CA GLU A 295 5.75 -25.31 11.16
C GLU A 295 6.68 -24.62 12.18
N ILE A 296 7.90 -25.17 12.28
CA ILE A 296 8.96 -24.64 13.17
C ILE A 296 10.03 -23.93 12.32
N LEU A 297 9.93 -22.61 12.24
CA LEU A 297 10.73 -21.79 11.32
C LEU A 297 11.73 -20.89 12.05
N SER A 298 12.86 -20.65 11.40
CA SER A 298 13.83 -19.62 11.79
C SER A 298 13.34 -18.22 11.44
N THR A 299 13.96 -17.20 12.04
CA THR A 299 13.69 -15.79 11.68
C THR A 299 13.79 -15.53 10.17
N ASN A 300 14.80 -16.12 9.50
CA ASN A 300 15.02 -15.84 8.09
C ASN A 300 13.93 -16.49 7.21
N GLU A 301 13.46 -17.69 7.56
CA GLU A 301 12.38 -18.37 6.84
C GLU A 301 11.05 -17.63 7.01
N ILE A 302 10.74 -17.15 8.22
CA ILE A 302 9.54 -16.35 8.48
C ILE A 302 9.61 -15.02 7.72
N MET A 303 10.76 -14.33 7.78
CA MET A 303 10.97 -13.08 7.04
C MET A 303 10.83 -13.26 5.53
N LEU A 304 11.38 -14.36 4.99
CA LEU A 304 11.26 -14.69 3.57
C LEU A 304 9.80 -14.83 3.14
N ARG A 305 8.99 -15.56 3.92
CA ARG A 305 7.56 -15.73 3.63
C ARG A 305 6.73 -14.46 3.80
N LEU A 306 7.15 -13.56 4.71
CA LEU A 306 6.54 -12.24 4.87
C LEU A 306 7.02 -11.21 3.83
N GLY A 307 7.91 -11.58 2.90
CA GLY A 307 8.50 -10.64 1.94
C GLY A 307 9.39 -9.57 2.60
N MET A 308 9.90 -9.82 3.81
CA MET A 308 10.62 -8.84 4.61
C MET A 308 12.13 -8.97 4.50
N ASN A 309 12.81 -7.85 4.29
CA ASN A 309 14.28 -7.80 4.23
C ASN A 309 14.92 -7.09 5.45
N HIS A 310 14.13 -6.39 6.27
CA HIS A 310 14.64 -5.60 7.40
C HIS A 310 14.40 -6.28 8.77
N LYS A 311 15.44 -6.96 9.27
CA LYS A 311 15.40 -7.80 10.49
C LYS A 311 15.04 -7.06 11.79
N PRO A 312 15.48 -5.80 12.03
CA PRO A 312 15.03 -5.04 13.20
C PRO A 312 13.52 -4.77 13.19
N THR A 313 12.96 -4.41 12.03
CA THR A 313 11.51 -4.17 11.87
C THR A 313 10.72 -5.45 12.08
N PHE A 314 11.17 -6.57 11.49
CA PHE A 314 10.57 -7.88 11.71
C PHE A 314 10.46 -8.21 13.20
N ARG A 315 11.56 -8.04 13.95
CA ARG A 315 11.55 -8.28 15.39
C ARG A 315 10.60 -7.37 16.15
N LYS A 316 10.65 -6.07 15.86
CA LYS A 316 9.89 -5.04 16.59
C LYS A 316 8.38 -5.14 16.34
N ASN A 317 7.98 -5.33 15.09
CA ASN A 317 6.58 -5.20 14.68
C ASN A 317 5.85 -6.54 14.57
N TYR A 318 6.56 -7.64 14.28
CA TYR A 318 5.94 -8.95 14.05
C TYR A 318 6.28 -9.93 15.18
N LEU A 319 7.57 -10.25 15.34
CA LEU A 319 7.98 -11.36 16.19
C LEU A 319 7.81 -11.10 17.69
N ASN A 320 8.33 -9.99 18.20
CA ASN A 320 8.21 -9.69 19.63
C ASN A 320 6.74 -9.52 20.04
N PRO A 321 5.89 -8.79 19.29
CA PRO A 321 4.46 -8.75 19.60
C PRO A 321 3.79 -10.12 19.60
N ALA A 322 4.10 -11.01 18.65
CA ALA A 322 3.53 -12.36 18.62
C ALA A 322 3.95 -13.21 19.83
N ILE A 323 5.17 -13.03 20.34
CA ILE A 323 5.65 -13.70 21.56
C ILE A 323 4.99 -13.10 22.80
N GLU A 324 4.90 -11.77 22.90
CA GLU A 324 4.27 -11.06 24.01
C GLU A 324 2.78 -11.38 24.13
N MET A 325 2.11 -11.60 23.00
CA MET A 325 0.70 -12.02 22.91
C MET A 325 0.49 -13.52 23.15
N GLY A 326 1.55 -14.30 23.34
CA GLY A 326 1.44 -15.74 23.55
C GLY A 326 0.92 -16.49 22.32
N MET A 327 1.10 -15.95 21.11
CA MET A 327 0.72 -16.63 19.87
C MET A 327 1.87 -17.49 19.31
N VAL A 328 3.11 -17.12 19.63
CA VAL A 328 4.33 -17.77 19.13
C VAL A 328 5.33 -17.94 20.25
N GLU A 329 6.02 -19.07 20.30
CA GLU A 329 7.09 -19.32 21.27
C GLU A 329 8.44 -19.61 20.63
N MET A 330 9.49 -19.42 21.43
CA MET A 330 10.87 -19.76 21.07
C MET A 330 11.14 -21.24 21.34
N THR A 331 11.78 -21.94 20.40
CA THR A 331 12.23 -23.33 20.63
C THR A 331 13.41 -23.42 21.58
N VAL A 332 14.21 -22.35 21.70
CA VAL A 332 15.28 -22.21 22.69
C VAL A 332 14.97 -21.03 23.61
N PRO A 333 14.28 -21.26 24.75
CA PRO A 333 13.89 -20.21 25.68
C PRO A 333 15.09 -19.37 26.15
N GLY A 334 14.91 -18.05 26.26
CA GLY A 334 15.92 -17.12 26.78
C GLY A 334 17.14 -16.86 25.88
N LYS A 335 17.24 -17.48 24.70
CA LYS A 335 18.38 -17.30 23.77
C LYS A 335 17.95 -16.79 22.38
N PRO A 336 17.38 -15.57 22.26
CA PRO A 336 16.86 -15.03 21.00
C PRO A 336 17.93 -14.79 19.90
N ARG A 337 19.22 -14.82 20.27
CA ARG A 337 20.35 -14.68 19.34
C ARG A 337 21.04 -16.02 19.02
N SER A 338 20.49 -17.15 19.48
CA SER A 338 21.04 -18.47 19.15
C SER A 338 20.98 -18.71 17.64
N LYS A 339 22.05 -19.28 17.06
CA LYS A 339 22.07 -19.71 15.65
C LYS A 339 21.02 -20.78 15.35
N ASN A 340 20.62 -21.54 16.36
CA ASN A 340 19.61 -22.59 16.27
C ASN A 340 18.22 -22.11 16.73
N GLN A 341 18.02 -20.81 16.96
CA GLN A 341 16.72 -20.31 17.41
C GLN A 341 15.68 -20.46 16.29
N ARG A 342 14.55 -21.07 16.64
CA ARG A 342 13.36 -21.18 15.79
C ARG A 342 12.13 -20.80 16.59
N TYR A 343 11.02 -20.64 15.89
CA TYR A 343 9.75 -20.20 16.43
C TYR A 343 8.64 -21.13 15.95
N ARG A 344 7.66 -21.37 16.82
CA ARG A 344 6.48 -22.18 16.52
C ARG A 344 5.24 -21.54 17.12
N LYS A 345 4.08 -21.81 16.55
CA LYS A 345 2.79 -21.36 17.08
C LYS A 345 2.54 -22.04 18.43
N ILE A 346 2.04 -21.27 19.41
CA ILE A 346 1.57 -21.82 20.68
C ILE A 346 0.19 -22.43 20.41
N SER A 347 0.02 -23.71 20.75
CA SER A 347 -1.22 -24.47 20.57
C SER A 347 -2.30 -24.09 21.57
#